data_AF-A0A7Y9FPS9-F1
#
_entry.id   AF-A0A7Y9FPS9-F1
#
_cell.length_a   1.000
_cell.length_b   1.000
_cell.length_c   1.000
_cell.angle_alpha   90.00
_cell.angle_beta   90.00
_cell.angle_gamma   90.00
#
_symmetry.space_group_name_H-M   'P 1'
#
loop_
_entity.id
_entity.type
_entity.pdbx_description
1 polymer ?
#
loop_
_entity_poly.entity_id
_entity_poly.type
_entity_poly.pdbx_seq_one_letter_code
_entity_poly.pdbx_strand_id
1 'polypeptide(L)' 'MSTTQDSLPPRIRGELLYRAIGLGEELIRLSDDLGLAVAGLHICQGVEVMREEADRLLSRT' A
#
# COMPACT_ATOMS: atom_id res chain seq x y z
N MET A 1 -14.13 -27.16 5.90
CA MET A 1 -13.53 -26.10 5.06
C MET A 1 -12.32 -25.56 5.79
N SER A 2 -11.10 -25.92 5.35
CA SER A 2 -9.87 -25.40 5.95
C SER A 2 -9.77 -23.90 5.69
N THR A 3 -9.91 -23.09 6.73
CA THR A 3 -9.45 -21.70 6.72
C THR A 3 -7.94 -21.72 6.90
N THR A 4 -7.20 -22.01 5.84
CA THR A 4 -5.75 -21.80 5.81
C THR A 4 -5.49 -20.30 5.67
N GLN A 5 -5.86 -19.53 6.69
CA GLN A 5 -5.23 -18.25 6.94
C GLN A 5 -3.81 -18.56 7.41
N ASP A 6 -2.91 -18.89 6.48
CA ASP A 6 -1.50 -18.63 6.71
C ASP A 6 -1.37 -17.12 6.74
N SER A 7 -1.62 -16.53 7.92
CA SER A 7 -1.43 -15.12 8.14
C SER A 7 0.06 -14.87 8.01
N LEU A 8 0.49 -14.36 6.85
CA LEU A 8 1.85 -13.90 6.63
C LEU A 8 2.31 -13.12 7.88
N PRO A 9 3.52 -13.39 8.40
CA PRO A 9 4.06 -12.66 9.55
C PRO A 9 3.87 -11.14 9.39
N PRO A 10 3.51 -10.42 10.47
CA PRO A 10 3.27 -8.98 10.42
C PRO A 10 4.37 -8.20 9.69
N ARG A 11 5.63 -8.57 9.91
CA ARG A 11 6.79 -8.04 9.20
C ARG A 11 6.73 -8.22 7.68
N ILE A 12 6.44 -9.43 7.21
CA ILE A 12 6.36 -9.73 5.77
C ILE A 12 5.20 -8.94 5.14
N ARG A 13 4.08 -8.82 5.85
CA ARG A 13 2.96 -7.97 5.40
C ARG A 13 3.36 -6.49 5.29
N GLY A 14 4.05 -5.95 6.29
CA GLY A 14 4.55 -4.58 6.28
C GLY A 14 5.53 -4.34 5.12
N GLU A 15 6.48 -5.24 4.90
CA GLU A 15 7.43 -5.15 3.78
C GLU A 15 6.74 -5.20 2.41
N LEU A 16 5.69 -6.01 2.25
CA LEU A 16 4.88 -6.05 1.03
C LEU A 16 4.09 -4.76 0.82
N LEU A 17 3.53 -4.18 1.88
CA LEU A 17 2.84 -2.88 1.80
C LEU A 17 3.80 -1.77 1.37
N TYR A 18 5.03 -1.74 1.88
CA TYR A 18 6.04 -0.77 1.43
C TYR A 18 6.37 -0.88 -0.06
N ARG A 19 6.40 -2.10 -0.61
CA ARG A 19 6.55 -2.30 -2.05
C ARG A 19 5.33 -1.81 -2.84
N ALA A 20 4.12 -2.07 -2.33
CA ALA A 20 2.88 -1.58 -2.94
C ALA A 20 2.77 -0.05 -2.90
N ILE A 21 3.23 0.59 -1.83
CA ILE A 21 3.34 2.06 -1.72
C ILE A 21 4.22 2.62 -2.84
N GLY A 22 5.40 2.03 -3.07
CA GLY A 22 6.26 2.46 -4.17
C GLY A 22 5.57 2.39 -5.54
N LEU A 23 4.80 1.31 -5.80
CA LEU A 23 3.98 1.23 -7.02
C LEU A 23 2.88 2.29 -7.07
N GLY A 24 2.25 2.59 -5.94
CA GLY A 24 1.25 3.66 -5.85
C GLY A 24 1.84 5.04 -6.14
N GLU A 25 3.06 5.32 -5.69
CA GLU A 25 3.78 6.56 -6.01
C GLU A 25 4.05 6.69 -7.52
N GLU A 26 4.42 5.60 -8.20
CA GLU A 26 4.54 5.58 -9.67
C GLU A 26 3.21 5.86 -10.36
N LEU A 27 2.11 5.29 -9.86
CA LEU A 27 0.77 5.48 -10.41
C LEU A 27 0.24 6.91 -10.22
N ILE A 28 0.62 7.58 -9.13
CA ILE A 28 0.33 9.00 -8.91
C ILE A 28 1.02 9.84 -9.99
N ARG A 29 2.33 9.61 -10.21
CA ARG A 29 3.08 10.32 -11.26
C ARG A 29 2.48 10.08 -12.65
N LEU A 30 2.13 8.84 -12.97
CA LEU A 30 1.45 8.51 -14.23
C LEU A 30 0.11 9.22 -14.35
N SER A 31 -0.65 9.33 -13.27
CA SER A 31 -1.93 10.04 -13.27
C SER A 31 -1.74 11.54 -13.55
N ASP A 32 -0.70 12.15 -12.98
CA ASP A 32 -0.35 13.54 -13.24
C ASP A 32 0.06 13.75 -14.70
N ASP A 33 0.92 12.87 -15.25
CA ASP A 33 1.36 12.91 -16.65
C ASP A 33 0.18 12.81 -17.65
N LEU A 34 -0.86 12.06 -17.28
CA LEU A 34 -2.07 11.88 -18.08
C LEU A 34 -3.14 12.94 -17.82
N GLY A 35 -2.93 13.86 -16.88
CA GLY A 35 -3.93 14.86 -16.48
C GLY A 35 -5.15 14.27 -15.75
N LEU A 36 -5.01 13.08 -15.15
CA LEU A 36 -6.07 12.34 -14.46
C LEU A 36 -6.08 12.63 -12.95
N ALA A 37 -6.26 13.91 -12.58
CA ALA A 37 -6.15 14.37 -11.19
C ALA A 37 -7.04 13.63 -10.18
N VAL A 38 -8.27 13.24 -10.56
CA VAL A 38 -9.19 12.50 -9.67
C VAL A 38 -8.68 11.07 -9.42
N ALA A 39 -8.12 10.41 -10.43
CA ALA A 39 -7.51 9.09 -10.26
C ALA A 39 -6.27 9.20 -9.36
N GLY A 40 -5.41 10.20 -9.59
CA GLY A 40 -4.24 10.48 -8.75
C GLY A 40 -4.61 10.69 -7.29
N LEU A 41 -5.69 11.44 -7.00
CA LEU A 41 -6.19 11.63 -5.64
C LEU A 41 -6.59 10.32 -4.96
N HIS A 42 -7.34 9.45 -5.65
CA HIS A 42 -7.75 8.16 -5.09
C HIS A 42 -6.58 7.21 -4.86
N ILE A 43 -5.59 7.22 -5.75
CA ILE A 43 -4.36 6.43 -5.57
C ILE A 43 -3.61 6.95 -4.34
N CYS A 44 -3.47 8.28 -4.21
CA CYS A 44 -2.83 8.91 -3.06
C CYS A 44 -3.50 8.50 -1.73
N GLN A 45 -4.83 8.54 -1.67
CA GLN A 45 -5.58 8.07 -0.49
C GLN A 45 -5.28 6.61 -0.14
N GLY A 46 -5.23 5.73 -1.15
CA GLY A 46 -4.87 4.32 -0.95
C GLY A 46 -3.45 4.15 -0.44
N VAL A 47 -2.49 4.94 -0.96
CA VAL A 47 -1.09 4.93 -0.53
C VAL A 47 -0.96 5.32 0.93
N GLU A 48 -1.66 6.37 1.39
CA GLU A 48 -1.61 6.79 2.79
C GLU A 48 -2.15 5.71 3.73
N VAL A 49 -3.27 5.06 3.38
CA VAL A 49 -3.83 3.94 4.18
C VAL A 49 -2.84 2.77 4.25
N MET A 50 -2.16 2.45 3.14
CA MET A 50 -1.13 1.41 3.13
C MET A 50 0.08 1.78 4.00
N ARG A 51 0.48 3.06 4.01
CA ARG A 51 1.59 3.58 4.81
C ARG A 51 1.29 3.48 6.30
N GLU A 52 0.11 3.93 6.71
CA GLU A 52 -0.37 3.81 8.09
C GLU A 52 -0.39 2.34 8.58
N GLU A 53 -0.88 1.42 7.75
CA GLU A 53 -0.92 0.00 8.09
C GLU A 53 0.48 -0.62 8.12
N ALA A 54 1.37 -0.26 7.18
CA ALA A 54 2.75 -0.75 7.16
C ALA A 54 3.50 -0.33 8.43
N ASP A 55 3.37 0.93 8.83
CA ASP A 55 4.00 1.48 10.04
C ASP A 55 3.45 0.81 11.30
N ARG A 56 2.14 0.56 11.35
CA ARG A 56 1.50 -0.17 12.46
C ARG A 56 2.01 -1.60 12.60
N LEU A 57 2.30 -2.27 11.48
CA LEU A 57 2.81 -3.65 11.49
C LEU A 57 4.28 -3.71 11.88
N LEU A 58 5.11 -2.80 11.36
CA LEU A 58 6.55 -2.80 11.64
C LEU A 58 6.90 -2.24 13.03
N SER A 59 6.09 -1.34 13.58
CA SER A 59 6.28 -0.84 14.96
C SER A 59 5.97 -1.86 16.06
N ARG A 60 5.32 -2.98 15.72
CA ARG A 60 4.93 -4.06 16.66
C ARG A 60 5.83 -5.29 16.61
N THR A 61 6.83 -5.32 15.73
CA THR A 61 7.73 -6.46 15.52
C THR A 61 9.11 -6.18 16.08
#